data_AF-A0A6N8GDF2-F1
#
_entry.id   AF-A0A6N8GDF2-F1
#
_cell.length_a   1.000
_cell.length_b   1.000
_cell.length_c   1.000
_cell.angle_alpha   90.00
_cell.angle_beta   90.00
_cell.angle_gamma   90.00
#
_symmetry.space_group_name_H-M   'P 1'
#
loop_
_entity.id
_entity.type
_entity.pdbx_description
1 polymer ?
#
loop_
_entity_poly.entity_id
_entity_poly.type
_entity_poly.pdbx_seq_one_letter_code
_entity_poly.pdbx_strand_id
1 'polypeptide(L)'
;MRSTTHEFDTELRHDGRVVTLGAVTYRGRTVLQPGPDRFAPLRRWAQDVADQLGGPVTWRASSEGDVVEEGTVHPAAPAVGEESGRAC
;
A
#
# COMPACT_ATOMS: atom_id res chain seq x y z
N MET A 1 4.50 -15.43 -27.21
CA MET A 1 3.45 -14.77 -26.41
C MET A 1 3.99 -13.43 -25.95
N ARG A 2 3.38 -12.31 -26.37
CA ARG A 2 3.81 -10.99 -25.90
C ARG A 2 3.35 -10.87 -24.45
N SER A 3 4.28 -10.82 -23.51
CA SER A 3 3.99 -10.44 -22.14
C SER A 3 3.37 -9.05 -22.19
N THR A 4 2.05 -8.96 -22.01
CA THR A 4 1.38 -7.68 -21.84
C THR A 4 1.77 -7.14 -20.48
N THR A 5 2.92 -6.48 -20.48
CA THR A 5 3.39 -5.64 -19.40
C THR A 5 2.40 -4.50 -19.25
N HIS A 6 1.42 -4.65 -18.35
CA HIS A 6 0.45 -3.60 -18.10
C HIS A 6 1.06 -2.62 -17.09
N GLU A 7 1.23 -1.38 -17.53
CA GLU A 7 1.60 -0.25 -16.67
C GLU A 7 0.36 0.24 -15.92
N PHE A 8 0.51 0.47 -14.62
CA PHE A 8 -0.52 1.06 -13.78
C PHE A 8 0.00 2.34 -13.16
N ASP A 9 -0.83 3.38 -13.18
CA ASP A 9 -0.68 4.52 -12.29
C ASP A 9 -1.12 4.07 -10.88
N THR A 10 -0.13 3.99 -10.00
CA THR A 10 -0.31 3.56 -8.61
C THR A 10 -0.20 4.77 -7.68
N GLU A 11 -1.06 4.81 -6.67
CA GLU A 11 -1.03 5.82 -5.61
C GLU A 11 -1.38 5.20 -4.26
N LEU A 12 -0.68 5.65 -3.21
CA LEU A 12 -1.05 5.40 -1.82
C LEU A 12 -1.67 6.67 -1.24
N ARG A 13 -2.80 6.54 -0.55
CA ARG A 13 -3.56 7.64 0.01
C ARG A 13 -3.81 7.41 1.50
N HIS A 14 -3.64 8.46 2.29
CA HIS A 14 -4.03 8.53 3.69
C HIS A 14 -4.98 9.72 3.84
N ASP A 15 -6.14 9.52 4.48
CA ASP A 15 -7.21 10.53 4.57
C ASP A 15 -7.57 11.17 3.21
N GLY A 16 -7.57 10.35 2.15
CA GLY A 16 -7.87 10.79 0.78
C GLY A 16 -6.79 11.64 0.13
N ARG A 17 -5.62 11.83 0.74
CA ARG A 17 -4.48 12.54 0.15
C ARG A 17 -3.35 11.59 -0.19
N VAL A 18 -2.66 11.83 -1.31
CA VAL A 18 -1.48 11.03 -1.67
C VAL A 18 -0.44 11.14 -0.55
N VAL A 19 0.07 9.99 -0.11
CA VAL A 19 1.06 9.93 0.96
C VAL A 19 2.40 10.49 0.47
N THR A 20 2.99 11.36 1.28
CA THR A 20 4.37 11.81 1.14
C THR A 20 5.10 11.53 2.45
N LEU A 21 6.14 10.70 2.41
CA LEU A 21 7.04 10.46 3.55
C LEU A 21 8.42 11.02 3.23
N GLY A 22 8.84 12.03 4.01
CA GLY A 22 10.07 12.77 3.72
C GLY A 22 10.04 13.40 2.33
N ALA A 23 11.01 13.04 1.47
CA ALA A 23 11.08 13.51 0.08
C ALA A 23 10.35 12.58 -0.92
N VAL A 24 9.80 11.46 -0.46
CA VAL A 24 9.19 10.44 -1.33
C VAL A 24 7.69 10.64 -1.39
N THR A 25 7.15 10.84 -2.59
CA THR A 25 5.71 10.83 -2.84
C THR A 25 5.32 9.45 -3.37
N TYR A 26 4.38 8.78 -2.69
CA TYR A 26 3.92 7.43 -3.03
C TYR A 26 2.88 7.48 -4.16
N ARG A 27 3.31 7.99 -5.30
CA ARG A 27 2.57 8.02 -6.55
C ARG A 27 3.53 7.80 -7.72
N GLY A 28 3.18 6.89 -8.62
CA GLY A 28 4.01 6.63 -9.79
C GLY A 28 3.43 5.56 -10.71
N ARG A 29 4.03 5.45 -11.90
CA ARG A 29 3.72 4.38 -12.83
C ARG A 29 4.56 3.16 -12.51
N THR A 30 3.90 2.02 -12.34
CA THR A 30 4.54 0.75 -12.01
C THR A 30 4.03 -0.33 -12.95
N VAL A 31 4.98 -1.08 -13.49
CA VAL A 31 4.72 -2.29 -14.24
C VAL A 31 4.37 -3.41 -13.27
N LEU A 32 3.16 -3.97 -13.38
CA LEU A 32 2.73 -5.11 -12.56
C LEU A 32 2.61 -6.36 -13.42
N GLN A 33 3.23 -7.45 -12.96
CA GLN A 33 3.16 -8.74 -13.64
C GLN A 33 1.73 -9.27 -13.64
N PRO A 34 1.27 -9.88 -14.74
CA PRO A 34 -0.06 -10.48 -14.80
C PRO A 34 -0.17 -11.67 -13.83
N GLY A 35 -1.33 -11.83 -13.20
CA GLY A 35 -1.60 -12.91 -12.25
C GLY A 35 -2.63 -12.53 -11.18
N PRO A 36 -3.10 -13.49 -10.38
CA PRO A 36 -4.09 -13.26 -9.32
C PRO A 36 -3.57 -12.31 -8.23
N ASP A 37 -2.25 -12.32 -7.99
CA ASP A 37 -1.59 -11.51 -6.97
C ASP A 37 -0.84 -10.30 -7.54
N ARG A 38 -1.21 -9.84 -8.74
CA ARG A 38 -0.52 -8.71 -9.41
C ARG A 38 -0.39 -7.45 -8.56
N PHE A 39 -1.34 -7.19 -7.67
CA PHE A 39 -1.37 -6.04 -6.76
C PHE A 39 -0.80 -6.35 -5.36
N ALA A 40 -0.26 -7.55 -5.12
CA ALA A 40 0.39 -7.90 -3.85
C ALA A 40 1.55 -6.96 -3.48
N PRO A 41 2.42 -6.50 -4.42
CA PRO A 41 3.45 -5.52 -4.10
C PRO A 41 2.87 -4.20 -3.59
N LEU A 42 1.79 -3.74 -4.23
CA LEU A 42 1.13 -2.49 -3.88
C LEU A 42 0.44 -2.57 -2.50
N ARG A 43 -0.22 -3.70 -2.21
CA ARG A 43 -0.75 -4.03 -0.88
C ARG A 43 0.34 -4.01 0.19
N ARG A 44 1.51 -4.58 -0.09
CA ARG A 44 2.65 -4.60 0.84
C ARG A 44 3.21 -3.21 1.12
N TRP A 45 3.35 -2.36 0.11
CA TRP A 45 3.77 -0.97 0.32
C TRP A 45 2.74 -0.18 1.11
N ALA A 46 1.46 -0.36 0.82
CA ALA A 46 0.39 0.26 1.59
C ALA A 46 0.46 -0.14 3.07
N GLN A 47 0.75 -1.41 3.34
CA GLN A 47 0.85 -1.93 4.71
C GLN A 47 2.00 -1.27 5.46
N ASP A 48 3.20 -1.26 4.86
CA ASP A 48 4.38 -0.63 5.45
C ASP A 48 4.15 0.87 5.74
N VAL A 49 3.50 1.58 4.81
CA VAL A 49 3.14 2.99 5.00
C VAL A 49 2.07 3.17 6.08
N ALA A 50 1.07 2.28 6.15
CA ALA A 50 0.05 2.32 7.18
C ALA A 50 0.65 2.12 8.58
N ASP A 51 1.56 1.16 8.71
CA ASP A 51 2.31 0.89 9.93
C ASP A 51 3.16 2.10 10.35
N GLN A 52 3.84 2.76 9.40
CA GLN A 52 4.62 3.97 9.66
C GLN A 52 3.76 5.17 10.06
N LEU A 53 2.58 5.35 9.45
CA LEU A 53 1.66 6.44 9.75
C LEU A 53 0.80 6.18 10.99
N GLY A 54 0.70 4.92 11.43
CA GLY A 54 -0.22 4.50 12.49
C GLY A 54 -1.70 4.66 12.10
N GLY A 55 -2.00 4.63 10.80
CA GLY A 55 -3.34 4.94 10.29
C GLY A 55 -3.66 4.24 8.96
N PRO A 56 -4.95 4.16 8.58
CA PRO A 56 -5.37 3.45 7.39
C PRO A 56 -4.79 4.09 6.12
N VAL A 57 -4.37 3.26 5.18
CA VAL A 57 -3.83 3.67 3.88
C VAL A 57 -4.59 2.95 2.78
N THR A 58 -5.15 3.72 1.86
CA THR A 58 -5.79 3.23 0.65
C THR A 58 -4.78 3.19 -0.48
N TRP A 59 -4.57 2.02 -1.07
CA TRP A 59 -3.82 1.89 -2.31
C TRP A 59 -4.78 1.81 -3.49
N ARG A 60 -4.35 2.37 -4.61
CA ARG A 60 -5.13 2.42 -5.84
C ARG A 60 -4.23 2.14 -7.03
N ALA A 61 -4.71 1.30 -7.94
CA ALA A 61 -4.11 1.05 -9.23
C ALA A 61 -5.10 1.51 -10.31
N SER A 62 -4.64 2.40 -11.17
CA SER A 62 -5.40 2.90 -12.30
C SER A 62 -4.68 2.62 -13.62
N SER A 63 -5.44 2.42 -14.69
CA SER A 63 -4.94 2.21 -16.05
C SER A 63 -5.77 3.07 -16.97
N GLU A 64 -5.12 3.87 -17.81
CA GLU A 64 -5.79 4.76 -18.77
C GLU A 64 -6.80 5.75 -18.13
N GLY A 65 -6.63 6.04 -16.84
CA GLY A 65 -7.51 6.94 -16.08
C GLY A 65 -8.61 6.25 -15.27
N ASP A 66 -8.85 4.96 -15.52
CA ASP A 66 -9.84 4.16 -14.80
C ASP A 66 -9.23 3.42 -13.62
N VAL A 67 -9.97 3.32 -12.50
CA VAL A 67 -9.56 2.50 -11.36
C VAL A 67 -9.74 1.06 -11.71
N VAL A 68 -8.63 0.34 -11.77
CA VAL A 68 -8.64 -1.09 -12.05
C VAL A 68 -8.82 -1.87 -10.76
N GLU A 69 -8.16 -1.44 -9.68
CA GLU A 69 -8.27 -2.05 -8.37
C GLU A 69 -7.93 -1.03 -7.28
N GLU A 70 -8.59 -1.12 -6.14
CA GLU A 70 -8.23 -0.38 -4.93
C GLU A 70 -8.44 -1.24 -3.70
N GLY A 71 -7.77 -0.88 -2.61
CA GLY A 71 -7.98 -1.50 -1.31
C GLY A 71 -7.46 -0.62 -0.19
N THR A 72 -8.02 -0.79 1.00
CA THR A 72 -7.54 -0.12 2.20
C THR A 72 -6.90 -1.14 3.11
N VAL A 73 -5.70 -0.82 3.60
CA VAL A 73 -5.02 -1.57 4.64
C VAL A 73 -4.98 -0.74 5.91
N HIS A 74 -5.05 -1.43 7.03
CA HIS A 74 -4.96 -0.82 8.35
C HIS A 74 -3.58 -1.15 8.92
N PRO A 75 -3.02 -0.28 9.77
CA PRO A 75 -1.81 -0.61 10.49
C PRO A 75 -2.04 -1.92 11.26
N ALA A 76 -1.05 -2.80 11.24
CA ALA A 76 -1.01 -3.88 12.20
C ALA A 76 -1.12 -3.24 13.59
N ALA A 77 -1.97 -3.82 14.45
CA ALA A 77 -2.00 -3.39 15.84
C ALA A 77 -0.55 -3.36 16.34
N PRO A 78 -0.11 -2.28 17.02
CA PRO A 78 1.24 -2.26 17.57
C PRO A 78 1.39 -3.56 18.33
N ALA A 79 2.40 -4.36 17.96
CA ALA A 79 2.78 -5.50 18.76
C ALA A 79 3.00 -4.92 20.15
N VAL A 80 2.01 -5.08 21.02
CA VAL A 80 2.08 -4.64 22.40
C VAL A 80 3.31 -5.34 22.93
N GLY A 81 4.36 -4.55 23.12
CA GLY A 81 5.56 -4.99 23.79
C GLY A 81 5.12 -5.60 25.10
N GLU A 82 5.41 -6.88 25.23
CA GLU A 82 5.40 -7.61 26.48
C GLU A 82 6.36 -6.90 27.44
N GLU A 83 5.87 -6.10 28.39
CA GLU A 83 6.56 -5.86 29.67
C GLU A 83 5.63 -5.24 30.73
N SER A 84 5.19 -6.06 31.70
CA SER A 84 5.08 -5.76 33.14
C SER A 84 4.01 -6.63 33.79
N GLY A 85 4.42 -7.83 34.19
CA GLY A 85 3.59 -8.75 34.95
C GLY A 85 4.40 -9.78 35.74
N ARG A 86 5.65 -9.46 36.13
CA ARG A 86 6.31 -10.22 37.19
C ARG A 86 6.05 -9.54 38.53
N ALA A 87 4.87 -9.83 39.07
CA ALA A 87 4.58 -9.69 40.49
C ALA A 87 3.94 -11.01 40.94
N CYS A 88 4.74 -11.80 41.67
CA CYS A 88 4.42 -12.72 42.76
C CYS A 88 5.62 -13.66 42.96
#